data_AF-A0A818A7W9-F1
#
_entry.id   AF-A0A818A7W9-F1
#
_cell.length_a   1.000
_cell.length_b   1.000
_cell.length_c   1.000
_cell.angle_alpha   90.00
_cell.angle_beta   90.00
_cell.angle_gamma   90.00
#
_symmetry.space_group_name_H-M   'P 1'
#
loop_
_entity.id
_entity.type
_entity.pdbx_description
1 polymer ?
#
loop_
_entity_poly.entity_id
_entity_poly.type
_entity_poly.pdbx_seq_one_letter_code
_entity_poly.pdbx_strand_id
1 'polypeptide(L)'
;MMTYNFTSENTWLTMLDGVRLSATLVIPISQRDTNENFPVLLEYKPYRKDDSFFNINQPKIHYQAQRGFIVALVDIRGTGASEGVLIEYEYTSQELNDCEHVIELLAAHPRSNGRVGMYGLSWSAFNSLMMATLRRPPALHAVFAAHGSDDLYNNDVHYGDGILHQDE
;
A
#
# COMPACT_ATOMS: atom_id res chain seq x y z
N MET A 1 7.25 -22.56 -12.28
CA MET A 1 6.45 -21.32 -12.17
C MET A 1 7.12 -20.29 -13.07
N MET A 2 6.36 -19.53 -13.85
CA MET A 2 6.91 -18.50 -14.76
C MET A 2 7.60 -17.39 -13.94
N THR A 3 8.63 -16.77 -14.52
CA THR A 3 9.39 -15.68 -13.89
C THR A 3 9.42 -14.50 -14.86
N TYR A 4 8.83 -13.37 -14.47
CA TYR A 4 8.75 -12.16 -15.30
C TYR A 4 9.98 -11.27 -15.12
N ASN A 5 10.44 -10.63 -16.20
CA ASN A 5 11.23 -9.40 -16.05
C ASN A 5 10.28 -8.27 -15.62
N PHE A 6 10.79 -7.14 -15.12
CA PHE A 6 9.96 -6.04 -14.66
C PHE A 6 10.60 -4.68 -14.93
N THR A 7 9.79 -3.64 -14.95
CA THR A 7 10.22 -2.23 -14.93
C THR A 7 9.86 -1.61 -13.58
N SER A 8 10.52 -0.52 -13.22
CA SER A 8 10.17 0.30 -12.05
C SER A 8 10.00 1.74 -12.49
N GLU A 9 8.94 2.39 -12.01
CA GLU A 9 8.67 3.79 -12.28
C GLU A 9 8.13 4.51 -11.05
N ASN A 10 8.44 5.79 -10.92
CA ASN A 10 7.81 6.68 -9.96
C ASN A 10 6.67 7.42 -10.66
N THR A 11 5.52 7.48 -10.00
CA THR A 11 4.31 8.13 -10.51
C THR A 11 3.56 8.84 -9.39
N TRP A 12 2.53 9.57 -9.77
CA TRP A 12 1.66 10.31 -8.86
C TRP A 12 0.23 9.78 -8.95
N LEU A 13 -0.37 9.52 -7.81
CA LEU A 13 -1.79 9.19 -7.69
C LEU A 13 -2.53 10.44 -7.18
N THR A 14 -3.37 11.02 -8.02
CA THR A 14 -4.12 12.24 -7.68
C THR A 14 -5.38 11.87 -6.91
N MET A 15 -5.49 12.34 -5.67
CA MET A 15 -6.66 12.14 -4.82
C MET A 15 -7.84 13.00 -5.27
N LEU A 16 -9.03 12.70 -4.74
CA LEU A 16 -10.28 13.41 -5.10
C LEU A 16 -10.23 14.92 -4.85
N ASP A 17 -9.42 15.37 -3.89
CA ASP A 17 -9.20 16.78 -3.56
C ASP A 17 -8.02 17.41 -4.32
N GLY A 18 -7.41 16.68 -5.25
CA GLY A 18 -6.31 17.13 -6.10
C GLY A 18 -4.91 16.96 -5.49
N VAL A 19 -4.79 16.53 -4.23
CA VAL A 19 -3.49 16.23 -3.63
C VAL A 19 -2.88 15.00 -4.29
N ARG A 20 -1.58 15.05 -4.58
CA ARG A 20 -0.86 13.95 -5.24
C ARG A 20 -0.08 13.12 -4.24
N LEU A 21 -0.35 11.83 -4.22
CA LEU A 21 0.44 10.85 -3.46
C LEU A 21 1.54 10.27 -4.33
N SER A 22 2.75 10.20 -3.78
CA SER A 22 3.92 9.61 -4.43
C SER A 22 3.81 8.09 -4.43
N ALA A 23 3.96 7.48 -5.59
CA ALA A 23 3.90 6.04 -5.78
C ALA A 23 5.12 5.53 -6.56
N THR A 24 5.61 4.35 -6.18
CA THR A 24 6.51 3.55 -7.01
C THR A 24 5.76 2.32 -7.49
N LEU A 25 5.73 2.11 -8.80
CA LEU A 25 5.16 0.92 -9.41
C LEU A 25 6.28 0.04 -9.96
N VAL A 26 6.35 -1.20 -9.50
CA VAL A 26 7.19 -2.25 -10.08
C VAL A 26 6.29 -3.18 -10.88
N ILE A 27 6.43 -3.14 -12.20
CA ILE A 27 5.45 -3.69 -13.14
C ILE A 27 6.10 -4.85 -13.92
N PRO A 28 5.56 -6.08 -13.86
CA PRO A 28 6.03 -7.20 -14.66
C PRO A 28 5.96 -6.86 -16.14
N ILE A 29 6.93 -7.24 -16.97
CA ILE A 29 6.89 -7.10 -18.43
C ILE A 29 6.19 -8.33 -19.00
N SER A 30 5.12 -8.11 -19.76
CA SER A 30 4.39 -9.23 -20.37
C SER A 30 5.31 -10.06 -21.27
N GLN A 31 5.19 -11.38 -21.18
CA GLN A 31 5.98 -12.32 -21.98
C GLN A 31 5.22 -12.89 -23.19
N ARG A 32 3.91 -12.66 -23.28
CA ARG A 32 3.03 -13.17 -24.35
C ARG A 32 1.95 -12.16 -24.68
N ASP A 33 1.95 -11.65 -25.92
CA ASP A 33 1.03 -10.62 -26.43
C ASP A 33 0.86 -9.39 -25.52
N THR A 34 0.54 -8.24 -26.10
CA THR A 34 0.49 -6.96 -25.36
C THR A 34 -0.63 -6.84 -24.31
N ASN A 35 -1.43 -7.90 -24.08
CA ASN A 35 -2.68 -7.87 -23.30
C ASN A 35 -2.63 -8.61 -21.95
N GLU A 36 -1.45 -9.02 -21.48
CA GLU A 36 -1.33 -9.65 -20.17
C GLU A 36 -1.50 -8.62 -19.04
N ASN A 37 -2.51 -8.83 -18.20
CA ASN A 37 -2.83 -7.99 -17.05
C ASN A 37 -2.57 -8.72 -15.73
N PHE A 38 -2.10 -7.97 -14.73
CA PHE A 38 -1.58 -8.51 -13.48
C PHE A 38 -2.40 -7.99 -12.28
N PRO A 39 -2.57 -8.78 -11.22
CA PRO A 39 -3.07 -8.26 -9.94
C PRO A 39 -2.06 -7.28 -9.33
N VAL A 40 -2.56 -6.36 -8.51
CA VAL A 40 -1.74 -5.36 -7.79
C VAL A 40 -1.56 -5.77 -6.33
N LEU A 41 -0.35 -5.61 -5.80
CA LEU A 41 -0.02 -5.68 -4.38
C LEU A 41 0.33 -4.26 -3.88
N LEU A 42 -0.49 -3.71 -3.01
CA LEU A 42 -0.33 -2.38 -2.43
C LEU A 42 0.27 -2.46 -1.02
N GLU A 43 1.35 -1.71 -0.80
CA GLU A 43 1.86 -1.34 0.53
C GLU A 43 1.69 0.18 0.70
N TYR A 44 0.83 0.58 1.64
CA TYR A 44 0.45 1.98 1.92
C TYR A 44 0.95 2.37 3.32
N LYS A 45 1.84 3.36 3.44
CA LYS A 45 2.54 3.65 4.71
C LYS A 45 3.11 5.07 4.85
N PRO A 46 3.36 5.54 6.09
CA PRO A 46 3.99 6.83 6.37
C PRO A 46 5.54 6.84 6.35
N TYR A 47 6.19 5.70 6.12
CA TYR A 47 7.62 5.52 6.41
C TYR A 47 8.58 5.79 5.25
N ARG A 48 8.26 6.73 4.34
CA ARG A 48 9.06 7.05 3.13
C ARG A 48 9.45 5.80 2.31
N LYS A 49 8.69 5.49 1.27
CA LYS A 49 8.92 4.33 0.40
C LYS A 49 10.31 4.25 -0.26
N ASP A 50 11.05 5.35 -0.34
CA ASP A 50 12.34 5.47 -1.01
C ASP A 50 13.57 5.49 -0.07
N ASP A 51 13.40 5.20 1.23
CA ASP A 51 14.48 5.27 2.20
C ASP A 51 15.32 3.97 2.32
N SER A 52 16.19 3.88 3.33
CA SER A 52 17.01 2.71 3.64
C SER A 52 16.22 1.39 3.70
N PHE A 53 14.97 1.41 4.18
CA PHE A 53 14.09 0.25 4.23
C PHE A 53 13.63 -0.21 2.85
N PHE A 54 13.64 0.66 1.82
CA PHE A 54 13.41 0.26 0.45
C PHE A 54 14.46 -0.78 0.00
N ASN A 55 15.74 -0.52 0.26
CA ASN A 55 16.83 -1.41 -0.14
C ASN A 55 16.74 -2.78 0.55
N ILE A 56 16.30 -2.81 1.81
CA ILE A 56 16.09 -4.05 2.57
C ILE A 56 14.89 -4.82 2.00
N ASN A 57 13.83 -4.12 1.57
CA ASN A 57 12.63 -4.73 1.03
C ASN A 57 12.70 -5.04 -0.48
N GLN A 58 13.68 -4.51 -1.20
CA GLN A 58 13.83 -4.70 -2.65
C GLN A 58 13.77 -6.17 -3.09
N PRO A 59 14.46 -7.13 -2.43
CA PRO A 59 14.37 -8.53 -2.82
C PRO A 59 12.93 -9.08 -2.78
N LYS A 60 12.13 -8.67 -1.80
CA LYS A 60 10.70 -9.03 -1.66
C LYS A 60 9.88 -8.43 -2.80
N ILE A 61 10.06 -7.14 -3.07
CA ILE A 61 9.37 -6.41 -4.15
C ILE A 61 9.68 -7.04 -5.51
N HIS A 62 10.95 -7.31 -5.80
CA HIS A 62 11.40 -7.94 -7.03
C HIS A 62 10.86 -9.36 -7.16
N TYR A 63 10.86 -10.15 -6.08
CA TYR A 63 10.28 -11.48 -6.08
C TYR A 63 8.79 -11.45 -6.43
N GLN A 64 8.01 -10.54 -5.83
CA GLN A 64 6.58 -10.38 -6.10
C GLN A 64 6.34 -10.00 -7.57
N ALA A 65 7.10 -9.03 -8.10
CA ALA A 65 7.01 -8.64 -9.51
C ALA A 65 7.38 -9.79 -10.46
N GLN A 66 8.44 -10.54 -10.14
CA GLN A 66 8.84 -11.74 -10.88
C GLN A 66 7.77 -12.84 -10.86
N ARG A 67 6.84 -12.83 -9.90
CA ARG A 67 5.70 -13.75 -9.84
C ARG A 67 4.42 -13.23 -10.51
N GLY A 68 4.49 -12.09 -11.19
CA GLY A 68 3.38 -11.55 -11.97
C GLY A 68 2.43 -10.68 -11.14
N PHE A 69 2.96 -9.95 -10.16
CA PHE A 69 2.22 -8.90 -9.45
C PHE A 69 2.75 -7.53 -9.82
N ILE A 70 1.87 -6.56 -10.06
CA ILE A 70 2.26 -5.15 -9.98
C ILE A 70 2.46 -4.84 -8.50
N VAL A 71 3.64 -4.40 -8.10
CA VAL A 71 3.88 -3.98 -6.72
C VAL A 71 3.80 -2.46 -6.66
N ALA A 72 2.89 -1.94 -5.83
CA ALA A 72 2.68 -0.51 -5.63
C ALA A 72 3.09 -0.14 -4.20
N LEU A 73 4.07 0.74 -4.08
CA LEU A 73 4.45 1.36 -2.80
C LEU A 73 3.98 2.80 -2.81
N VAL A 74 3.19 3.19 -1.82
CA VAL A 74 2.59 4.53 -1.79
C VAL A 74 2.84 5.18 -0.44
N ASP A 75 3.41 6.38 -0.49
CA ASP A 75 3.55 7.24 0.68
C ASP A 75 2.20 7.87 1.01
N ILE A 76 1.76 7.78 2.26
CA ILE A 76 0.50 8.44 2.66
C ILE A 76 0.65 9.97 2.58
N ARG A 77 -0.50 10.65 2.55
CA ARG A 77 -0.59 12.12 2.48
C ARG A 77 0.34 12.80 3.50
N GLY A 78 1.10 13.80 3.03
CA GLY A 78 2.01 14.59 3.85
C GLY A 78 3.27 13.85 4.34
N THR A 79 3.53 12.63 3.84
CA THR A 79 4.72 11.84 4.18
C THR A 79 5.58 11.57 2.95
N GLY A 80 6.86 11.22 3.15
CA GLY A 80 7.74 10.86 2.04
C GLY A 80 7.86 11.96 1.00
N ALA A 81 7.47 11.64 -0.24
CA ALA A 81 7.36 12.62 -1.32
C ALA A 81 5.90 13.01 -1.64
N SER A 82 4.91 12.46 -0.94
CA SER A 82 3.50 12.83 -1.12
C SER A 82 3.23 14.26 -0.71
N GLU A 83 2.36 14.92 -1.46
CA GLU A 83 1.87 16.27 -1.16
C GLU A 83 0.89 16.28 0.01
N GLY A 84 0.39 17.46 0.35
CA GLY A 84 -0.59 17.67 1.40
C GLY A 84 0.04 17.88 2.77
N VAL A 85 -0.82 17.89 3.79
CA VAL A 85 -0.43 18.04 5.19
C VAL A 85 -0.44 16.66 5.83
N LEU A 86 0.54 16.41 6.71
CA LEU A 86 0.60 15.21 7.53
C LEU A 86 -0.73 15.02 8.27
N ILE A 87 -1.26 13.81 8.23
CA ILE A 87 -2.48 13.45 8.95
C ILE A 87 -2.27 13.63 10.46
N GLU A 88 -3.32 14.07 11.16
CA GLU A 88 -3.23 14.52 12.55
C GLU A 88 -2.96 13.37 13.54
N TYR A 89 -3.47 12.18 13.25
CA TYR A 89 -3.29 10.96 14.02
C TYR A 89 -3.36 9.74 13.10
N GLU A 90 -3.08 8.56 13.66
CA GLU A 90 -3.02 7.32 12.89
C GLU A 90 -4.40 6.91 12.35
N TYR A 91 -4.44 6.43 11.10
CA TYR A 91 -5.62 5.84 10.48
C TYR A 91 -6.84 6.76 10.42
N THR A 92 -6.60 8.07 10.24
CA THR A 92 -7.67 9.07 10.09
C THR A 92 -8.64 8.69 8.98
N SER A 93 -9.87 9.20 9.05
CA SER A 93 -10.83 9.04 7.95
C SER A 93 -10.30 9.54 6.62
N GLN A 94 -9.46 10.59 6.62
CA GLN A 94 -8.83 11.09 5.40
C GLN A 94 -7.81 10.09 4.82
N GLU A 95 -6.95 9.50 5.66
CA GLU A 95 -6.01 8.45 5.22
C GLU A 95 -6.76 7.27 4.60
N LEU A 96 -7.84 6.82 5.25
CA LEU A 96 -8.62 5.69 4.74
C LEU A 96 -9.34 6.04 3.43
N ASN A 97 -9.90 7.25 3.30
CA ASN A 97 -10.52 7.71 2.06
C ASN A 97 -9.50 7.79 0.91
N ASP A 98 -8.29 8.31 1.17
CA ASP A 98 -7.20 8.31 0.19
C ASP A 98 -6.82 6.89 -0.21
N CYS A 99 -6.73 5.97 0.75
CA CYS A 99 -6.41 4.57 0.49
C CYS A 99 -7.46 3.88 -0.40
N GLU A 100 -8.76 4.10 -0.14
CA GLU A 100 -9.85 3.61 -0.99
C GLU A 100 -9.69 4.11 -2.43
N HIS A 101 -9.39 5.39 -2.62
CA HIS A 101 -9.19 5.96 -3.95
C HIS A 101 -7.90 5.48 -4.63
N VAL A 102 -6.81 5.29 -3.87
CA VAL A 102 -5.58 4.65 -4.36
C VAL A 102 -5.89 3.25 -4.89
N ILE A 103 -6.69 2.46 -4.18
CA ILE A 103 -7.11 1.11 -4.61
C ILE A 103 -7.87 1.18 -5.94
N GLU A 104 -8.80 2.13 -6.08
CA GLU A 104 -9.54 2.34 -7.35
C GLU A 104 -8.61 2.68 -8.51
N LEU A 105 -7.69 3.64 -8.32
CA LEU A 105 -6.73 4.05 -9.35
C LEU A 105 -5.80 2.91 -9.77
N LEU A 106 -5.32 2.11 -8.81
CA LEU A 106 -4.48 0.94 -9.08
C LEU A 106 -5.24 -0.18 -9.78
N ALA A 107 -6.50 -0.41 -9.42
CA ALA A 107 -7.37 -1.36 -10.11
C ALA A 107 -7.62 -0.94 -11.56
N ALA A 108 -7.74 0.36 -11.83
CA ALA A 108 -7.95 0.92 -13.16
C ALA A 108 -6.66 1.05 -14.01
N HIS A 109 -5.48 0.77 -13.44
CA HIS A 109 -4.23 0.85 -14.18
C HIS A 109 -4.27 -0.05 -15.45
N PRO A 110 -3.80 0.40 -16.63
CA PRO A 110 -4.00 -0.33 -17.89
C PRO A 110 -3.46 -1.76 -17.92
N ARG A 111 -2.45 -2.03 -17.09
CA ARG A 111 -1.80 -3.34 -16.94
C ARG A 111 -2.33 -4.15 -15.75
N SER A 112 -3.29 -3.60 -15.01
CA SER A 112 -3.96 -4.25 -13.89
C SER A 112 -5.11 -5.12 -14.38
N ASN A 113 -5.37 -6.24 -13.70
CA ASN A 113 -6.56 -7.06 -13.95
C ASN A 113 -7.76 -6.63 -13.07
N GLY A 114 -7.69 -5.47 -12.43
CA GLY A 114 -8.75 -4.93 -11.57
C GLY A 114 -8.76 -5.48 -10.15
N ARG A 115 -7.84 -6.41 -9.81
CA ARG A 115 -7.75 -6.99 -8.46
C ARG A 115 -6.56 -6.40 -7.70
N VAL A 116 -6.86 -5.83 -6.55
CA VAL A 116 -5.86 -5.31 -5.62
C VAL A 116 -5.83 -6.19 -4.37
N GLY A 117 -4.64 -6.56 -3.93
CA GLY A 117 -4.39 -7.04 -2.58
C GLY A 117 -3.56 -6.02 -1.82
N MET A 118 -3.78 -5.90 -0.51
CA MET A 118 -2.90 -5.10 0.34
C MET A 118 -2.03 -6.00 1.20
N TYR A 119 -0.84 -5.52 1.52
CA TYR A 119 0.06 -6.25 2.39
C TYR A 119 0.96 -5.31 3.20
N GLY A 120 1.47 -5.82 4.32
CA GLY A 120 2.57 -5.16 5.00
C GLY A 120 2.75 -5.54 6.46
N LEU A 121 3.57 -4.73 7.12
CA LEU A 121 3.94 -4.86 8.52
C LEU A 121 3.53 -3.60 9.28
N SER A 122 3.20 -3.74 10.56
CA SER A 122 2.85 -2.60 11.42
C SER A 122 1.78 -1.73 10.73
N TRP A 123 2.01 -0.44 10.48
CA TRP A 123 1.02 0.47 9.88
C TRP A 123 0.30 -0.09 8.65
N SER A 124 1.06 -0.66 7.71
CA SER A 124 0.45 -1.26 6.52
C SER A 124 -0.37 -2.51 6.82
N ALA A 125 -0.06 -3.23 7.90
CA ALA A 125 -0.90 -4.34 8.36
C ALA A 125 -2.23 -3.83 8.93
N PHE A 126 -2.19 -2.82 9.80
CA PHE A 126 -3.38 -2.20 10.41
C PHE A 126 -4.30 -1.58 9.36
N ASN A 127 -3.79 -0.70 8.49
CA ASN A 127 -4.63 -0.05 7.49
C ASN A 127 -5.20 -1.06 6.47
N SER A 128 -4.48 -2.14 6.15
CA SER A 128 -5.01 -3.22 5.31
C SER A 128 -6.18 -3.94 5.99
N LEU A 129 -6.08 -4.23 7.29
CA LEU A 129 -7.19 -4.83 8.04
C LEU A 129 -8.40 -3.91 8.06
N MET A 130 -8.21 -2.60 8.29
CA MET A 130 -9.30 -1.62 8.23
C MET A 130 -9.93 -1.52 6.83
N MET A 131 -9.13 -1.56 5.77
CA MET A 131 -9.64 -1.62 4.41
C MET A 131 -10.49 -2.88 4.19
N ALA A 132 -10.06 -4.03 4.70
CA ALA A 132 -10.82 -5.28 4.55
C ALA A 132 -12.09 -5.36 5.41
N THR A 133 -12.10 -4.77 6.61
CA THR A 133 -13.19 -4.97 7.57
C THR A 133 -14.17 -3.80 7.63
N LEU A 134 -13.67 -2.57 7.54
CA LEU A 134 -14.46 -1.34 7.69
C LEU A 134 -14.84 -0.73 6.34
N ARG A 135 -13.88 -0.51 5.44
CA ARG A 135 -14.12 0.23 4.18
C ARG A 135 -14.62 -0.64 3.03
N ARG A 136 -14.03 -1.82 2.86
CA ARG A 136 -14.41 -2.85 1.88
C ARG A 136 -14.49 -2.33 0.43
N PRO A 137 -13.45 -1.66 -0.09
CA PRO A 137 -13.46 -1.17 -1.47
C PRO A 137 -13.61 -2.36 -2.45
N PRO A 138 -14.46 -2.26 -3.50
CA PRO A 138 -14.81 -3.40 -4.35
C PRO A 138 -13.64 -4.11 -5.05
N ALA A 139 -12.55 -3.38 -5.31
CA ALA A 139 -11.36 -3.94 -5.95
C ALA A 139 -10.40 -4.67 -5.00
N LEU A 140 -10.60 -4.56 -3.68
CA LEU A 140 -9.77 -5.25 -2.68
C LEU A 140 -10.22 -6.71 -2.53
N HIS A 141 -9.34 -7.63 -2.92
CA HIS A 141 -9.63 -9.07 -2.94
C HIS A 141 -8.87 -9.88 -1.89
N ALA A 142 -7.80 -9.33 -1.32
CA ALA A 142 -6.99 -10.03 -0.33
C ALA A 142 -6.20 -9.05 0.56
N VAL A 143 -5.94 -9.47 1.80
CA VAL A 143 -5.05 -8.77 2.72
C VAL A 143 -4.06 -9.75 3.33
N PHE A 144 -2.78 -9.36 3.37
CA PHE A 144 -1.75 -10.01 4.18
C PHE A 144 -1.23 -9.02 5.23
N ALA A 145 -1.71 -9.18 6.46
CA ALA A 145 -1.35 -8.33 7.59
C ALA A 145 -0.42 -9.11 8.54
N ALA A 146 0.82 -8.66 8.70
CA ALA A 146 1.76 -9.24 9.65
C ALA A 146 2.12 -8.20 10.71
N HIS A 147 2.19 -8.61 11.99
CA HIS A 147 2.40 -7.68 13.12
C HIS A 147 1.44 -6.48 13.10
N GLY A 148 0.17 -6.74 12.78
CA GLY A 148 -0.94 -5.79 12.95
C GLY A 148 -2.00 -6.39 13.87
N SER A 149 -2.92 -5.55 14.33
CA SER A 149 -4.08 -5.96 15.12
C SER A 149 -5.34 -5.30 14.57
N ASP A 150 -6.49 -5.92 14.80
CA ASP A 150 -7.81 -5.34 14.60
C ASP A 150 -8.33 -4.59 15.84
N ASP A 151 -7.57 -4.61 16.94
CA ASP A 151 -7.85 -3.91 18.20
C ASP A 151 -6.72 -2.93 18.52
N LEU A 152 -6.84 -1.72 17.97
CA LEU A 152 -5.87 -0.64 18.20
C LEU A 152 -5.80 -0.16 19.65
N TYR A 153 -6.85 -0.35 20.44
CA TYR A 153 -6.88 0.21 21.79
C TYR A 153 -6.14 -0.68 22.80
N ASN A 154 -6.19 -2.00 22.61
CA ASN A 154 -5.55 -2.92 23.56
C ASN A 154 -4.17 -3.43 23.11
N ASN A 155 -3.91 -3.44 21.79
CA ASN A 155 -2.77 -4.15 21.21
C ASN A 155 -1.88 -3.28 20.32
N ASP A 156 -2.14 -1.97 20.22
CA ASP A 156 -1.25 -1.07 19.49
C ASP A 156 -0.11 -0.57 20.38
N VAL A 157 0.97 -0.10 19.76
CA VAL A 157 2.18 0.38 20.45
C VAL A 157 1.91 1.57 21.38
N HIS A 158 0.83 2.32 21.15
CA HIS A 158 0.45 3.47 21.96
C HIS A 158 -0.37 3.09 23.19
N TYR A 159 -1.10 1.97 23.16
CA TYR A 159 -1.96 1.54 24.26
C TYR A 159 -1.80 0.04 24.50
N GLY A 160 -1.04 -0.31 25.54
CA GLY A 160 -0.94 -1.67 26.05
C GLY A 160 -1.96 -1.86 27.18
N ASP A 161 -2.81 -2.89 27.08
CA ASP A 161 -3.86 -3.18 28.07
C ASP A 161 -4.81 -1.99 28.36
N GLY A 162 -5.01 -1.10 27.37
CA GLY A 162 -5.85 0.09 27.47
C GLY A 162 -5.23 1.29 28.18
N ILE A 163 -3.93 1.26 28.49
CA ILE A 163 -3.20 2.36 29.13
C ILE A 163 -2.23 2.97 28.12
N LEU A 164 -2.22 4.31 28.03
CA LEU A 164 -1.28 5.05 27.18
C LEU A 164 0.15 4.70 27.57
N HIS A 165 0.88 4.06 26.67
CA HIS A 165 2.32 3.89 26.75
C HIS A 165 2.97 5.25 26.41
N GLN A 166 3.42 5.98 27.44
CA GLN A 166 4.43 7.02 27.26
C GLN A 166 5.79 6.38 27.54
N ASP A 167 6.66 6.37 26.53
CA ASP A 167 8.08 6.14 26.76
C ASP A 167 8.62 7.33 27.59
N GLU A 168 8.99 7.09 28.85
CA GLU A 168 9.78 8.01 29.67
C GLU A 168 11.27 8.00 29.29
#